data_AF-A0A9E3A4A9-F1
#
_entry.id   AF-A0A9E3A4A9-F1
#
_cell.length_a   1.000
_cell.length_b   1.000
_cell.length_c   1.000
_cell.angle_alpha   90.00
_cell.angle_beta   90.00
_cell.angle_gamma   90.00
#
_symmetry.space_group_name_H-M   'P 1'
#
loop_
_entity.id
_entity.type
_entity.pdbx_description
1 polymer ?
#
loop_
_entity_poly.entity_id
_entity_poly.type
_entity_poly.pdbx_seq_one_letter_code
_entity_poly.pdbx_strand_id
1 'polypeptide(L)' 'MNAPAQAGLASLSLKDSKLFREQCYIDGAWCDAEARKTIAVHNPATGA' A
#
# COMPACT_ATOMS: atom_id res chain seq x y z
N MET A 1 7.28 -11.26 10.01
CA MET A 1 6.82 -10.25 11.00
C MET A 1 6.97 -8.90 10.33
N ASN A 2 5.88 -8.15 10.19
CA ASN A 2 5.72 -6.76 9.71
C ASN A 2 4.39 -6.68 8.94
N ALA A 3 3.30 -6.48 9.69
CA ALA A 3 2.04 -6.00 9.14
C ALA A 3 2.12 -4.47 9.11
N PRO A 4 1.83 -3.78 7.99
CA PRO A 4 1.81 -2.33 7.99
C PRO A 4 0.63 -1.88 8.87
N ALA A 5 0.95 -1.09 9.90
CA ALA A 5 -0.03 -0.47 10.76
C ALA A 5 -0.72 0.65 9.97
N GLN A 6 -2.04 0.47 9.77
CA GLN A 6 -3.04 1.51 9.58
C GLN A 6 -2.65 2.66 8.61
N ALA A 7 -2.60 2.39 7.30
CA ALA A 7 -2.71 3.46 6.31
C ALA A 7 -4.15 3.97 6.32
N GLY A 8 -4.34 5.23 6.71
CA GLY A 8 -5.63 5.90 6.84
C GLY A 8 -6.33 6.16 5.50
N LEU A 9 -6.66 5.12 4.73
CA LEU A 9 -7.66 5.21 3.68
C LEU A 9 -9.04 5.11 4.34
N ALA A 10 -9.94 6.02 3.99
CA ALA A 10 -11.35 5.86 4.26
C ALA A 10 -11.81 4.50 3.73
N SER A 11 -11.92 3.52 4.64
CA SER A 11 -12.52 2.19 4.49
C SER A 11 -12.59 1.64 3.06
N LEU A 12 -11.46 1.26 2.47
CA LEU A 12 -11.52 0.32 1.36
C LEU A 12 -11.98 -1.01 1.97
N SER A 13 -13.26 -1.35 1.82
CA SER A 13 -13.90 -2.52 2.44
C SER A 13 -13.45 -3.82 1.77
N LEU A 14 -12.18 -4.17 1.94
CA LEU A 14 -11.62 -5.45 1.52
C LEU A 14 -11.95 -6.52 2.57
N LYS A 15 -12.35 -7.71 2.10
CA LYS A 15 -12.54 -8.88 2.98
C LYS A 15 -11.23 -9.31 3.64
N ASP A 16 -10.12 -9.17 2.91
CA ASP A 16 -8.76 -9.35 3.42
C ASP A 16 -7.98 -8.06 3.21
N SER A 17 -7.64 -7.39 4.32
CA SER A 17 -6.89 -6.14 4.31
C SER A 17 -5.45 -6.31 3.83
N LYS A 18 -4.89 -7.53 3.86
CA LYS A 18 -3.51 -7.79 3.44
C LYS A 18 -3.30 -7.72 1.93
N LEU A 19 -4.39 -7.67 1.16
CA LEU A 19 -4.35 -7.49 -0.30
C LEU A 19 -3.98 -6.06 -0.68
N PHE A 20 -4.26 -5.07 0.18
CA PHE A 20 -3.78 -3.71 -0.03
C PHE A 20 -2.29 -3.63 0.33
N ARG A 21 -1.47 -3.16 -0.61
CA ARG A 21 -0.02 -3.09 -0.50
C ARG A 21 0.52 -1.82 -1.16
N GLU A 22 1.53 -1.25 -0.55
CA GLU A 22 2.23 -0.04 -1.02
C GLU A 22 3.69 -0.34 -1.42
N GLN A 23 4.08 -1.62 -1.35
CA GLN A 23 5.43 -2.14 -1.58
C GLN A 23 5.52 -2.86 -2.92
N CYS A 24 6.71 -2.88 -3.52
CA CYS A 24 7.00 -3.72 -4.68
C CYS A 24 7.30 -5.16 -4.25
N TYR A 25 6.96 -6.13 -5.10
CA TYR A 25 7.35 -7.53 -4.91
C TYR A 25 8.53 -7.87 -5.81
N ILE A 26 9.71 -8.08 -5.23
CA ILE A 26 10.98 -8.27 -5.93
C ILE A 26 11.68 -9.47 -5.29
N ASP A 27 12.10 -10.44 -6.11
CA ASP A 27 12.84 -11.64 -5.68
C ASP A 27 12.21 -12.41 -4.51
N GLY A 28 10.88 -12.47 -4.50
CA GLY A 28 10.13 -13.20 -3.46
C GLY A 28 9.89 -12.40 -2.17
N ALA A 29 10.26 -11.13 -2.14
CA ALA A 29 10.11 -10.27 -0.97
C ALA A 29 9.30 -9.01 -1.29
N TRP A 30 8.56 -8.53 -0.29
CA TRP A 30 7.94 -7.21 -0.31
C TRP A 30 8.95 -6.19 0.17
N CYS A 31 9.24 -5.19 -0.67
CA CYS A 31 10.32 -4.24 -0.45
C CYS A 31 9.85 -2.80 -0.67
N ASP A 32 10.34 -1.89 0.18
CA ASP A 32 10.28 -0.45 -0.05
C ASP A 32 11.43 -0.01 -0.96
N ALA A 33 11.33 1.19 -1.53
CA ALA A 33 12.47 1.81 -2.21
C ALA A 33 13.61 2.08 -1.22
N GLU A 34 14.86 1.92 -1.65
CA GLU A 34 16.05 2.18 -0.83
C GLU A 34 16.04 3.59 -0.23
N ALA A 35 15.75 4.61 -1.05
CA ALA A 35 15.64 6.00 -0.63
C ALA A 35 14.25 6.36 -0.05
N ARG A 36 13.38 5.37 0.22
CA ARG A 36 11.99 5.52 0.70
C ARG A 36 11.11 6.46 -0.14
N LYS A 37 11.46 6.63 -1.42
CA LYS A 37 10.62 7.38 -2.36
C LYS A 37 9.33 6.60 -2.63
N THR A 38 8.23 7.33 -2.72
CA THR A 38 6.90 6.78 -2.99
C THR A 38 6.21 7.56 -4.11
N ILE A 39 5.16 6.98 -4.67
CA ILE A 39 4.29 7.62 -5.64
C ILE A 39 2.88 7.57 -5.07
N ALA A 40 2.21 8.71 -4.99
CA ALA A 40 0.83 8.77 -4.55
C ALA A 40 -0.10 8.19 -5.62
N VAL A 41 -1.06 7.36 -5.19
CA VAL A 41 -2.13 6.83 -6.04
C VAL A 41 -3.41 7.55 -5.67
N HIS A 42 -3.98 8.27 -6.64
CA HIS A 42 -5.23 8.99 -6.47
C HIS A 42 -6.38 8.28 -7.18
N ASN A 43 -7.50 8.15 -6.49
CA ASN A 43 -8.77 7.70 -7.05
C ASN A 43 -9.27 8.75 -8.05
N PRO A 44 -9.38 8.42 -9.35
CA PRO A 44 -9.77 9.38 -10.37
C PRO A 44 -11.22 9.88 -10.22
N ALA A 45 -12.08 9.18 -9.47
CA ALA A 45 -13.47 9.58 -9.28
C ALA A 45 -13.63 10.68 -8.22
N THR A 46 -12.76 10.73 -7.22
CA THR A 46 -12.86 11.67 -6.10
C THR A 46 -11.65 12.58 -5.94
N GLY A 47 -10.55 12.28 -6.63
CA GLY A 47 -9.27 12.97 -6.47
C GLY A 47 -8.54 12.68 -5.15
N ALA A 48 -9.08 11.77 -4.33
CA ALA A 48 -8.46 11.31 -3.09
C ALA A 48 -7.30 10.38 -3.40
#